data_AF-U5D2X2-F1
#
_entry.id   AF-U5D2X2-F1
#
_cell.length_a   1.000
_cell.length_b   1.000
_cell.length_c   1.000
_cell.angle_alpha   90.00
_cell.angle_beta   90.00
_cell.angle_gamma   90.00
#
_symmetry.space_group_name_H-M   'P 1'
#
loop_
_entity.id
_entity.type
_entity.pdbx_description
1 polymer ?
#
loop_
_entity_poly.entity_id
_entity_poly.type
_entity_poly.pdbx_seq_one_letter_code
_entity_poly.pdbx_strand_id
1 'polypeptide(L)' 'MEPPREGGETSIIPSHIIVEKMEEAMPEVVHKLGTVGAIILVRNPNDNASMKEFRRTWQQILETEDKVEAKKL' A
#
# COMPACT_ATOMS: atom_id res chain seq x y z
N MET A 1 20.21 6.42 14.14
CA MET A 1 19.17 7.34 13.67
C MET A 1 18.91 8.30 14.81
N GLU A 2 19.01 9.60 14.58
CA GLU A 2 18.58 10.59 15.58
C GLU A 2 17.07 10.73 15.52
N PRO A 3 16.38 10.83 16.68
CA PRO A 3 14.94 11.08 16.69
C PRO A 3 14.64 12.45 16.05
N PRO A 4 13.43 12.61 15.47
CA PRO A 4 13.01 13.90 14.94
C PRO A 4 13.08 14.97 16.04
N ARG A 5 13.48 16.19 15.66
CA ARG A 5 13.57 17.33 16.59
C ARG A 5 12.20 17.75 17.14
N GLU A 6 11.16 17.56 16.34
CA GLU A 6 9.76 17.75 16.69
C GLU A 6 8.91 16.91 15.74
N GLY A 7 7.78 16.38 16.22
CA GLY A 7 6.91 15.50 15.45
C GLY A 7 7.53 14.13 15.15
N GLY A 8 7.07 13.51 14.06
CA GLY A 8 7.55 12.20 13.61
C GLY A 8 6.98 11.03 14.42
N GLU A 9 5.94 11.26 15.21
CA GLU A 9 5.19 10.20 15.87
C GLU A 9 4.55 9.28 14.82
N THR A 10 4.62 7.97 15.07
CA THR A 10 3.90 6.99 14.26
C THR A 10 2.49 6.84 14.82
N SER A 11 1.51 7.39 14.11
CA SER A 11 0.10 7.23 14.47
C SER A 11 -0.33 5.77 14.28
N ILE A 12 -0.91 5.19 15.32
CA ILE A 12 -1.44 3.83 15.31
C ILE A 12 -2.92 3.86 15.73
N ILE A 13 -3.75 3.09 15.03
CA ILE A 13 -5.19 3.00 15.31
C ILE A 13 -5.67 1.56 15.17
N PRO A 14 -6.54 1.05 16.07
CA PRO A 14 -7.10 -0.28 15.94
C PRO A 14 -8.06 -0.38 14.73
N SER A 15 -7.81 -1.34 13.84
CA SER A 15 -8.60 -1.49 12.60
C SER A 15 -10.09 -1.77 12.84
N HIS A 16 -10.44 -2.53 13.89
CA HIS A 16 -11.84 -2.89 14.16
C HIS A 16 -12.71 -1.66 14.45
N ILE A 17 -12.15 -0.66 15.14
CA ILE A 17 -12.84 0.61 15.42
C ILE A 17 -13.19 1.34 14.11
N ILE A 18 -12.33 1.28 13.10
CA ILE A 18 -12.60 1.88 11.79
C ILE A 18 -13.69 1.10 11.06
N VAL A 19 -13.65 -0.23 11.08
CA VAL A 19 -14.66 -1.07 10.43
C VAL A 19 -16.04 -0.83 11.03
N GLU A 20 -16.18 -0.85 12.36
CA GLU A 20 -17.44 -0.58 13.07
C GLU A 20 -18.02 0.79 12.68
N LYS A 21 -17.19 1.83 12.67
CA LYS A 21 -17.61 3.18 12.26
C LYS A 21 -18.01 3.26 10.78
N MET A 22 -17.34 2.50 9.91
CA MET A 22 -17.68 2.45 8.50
C MET A 22 -18.99 1.69 8.25
N GLU A 23 -19.28 0.64 9.03
CA GLU A 23 -20.55 -0.08 8.99
C GLU A 23 -21.72 0.82 9.38
N GLU A 24 -21.54 1.66 10.41
CA GLU A 24 -22.55 2.65 10.81
C GLU A 24 -22.75 3.75 9.75
N ALA A 25 -21.67 4.30 9.21
CA ALA A 25 -21.73 5.47 8.33
C ALA A 25 -22.03 5.13 6.86
N MET A 26 -21.55 3.97 6.37
CA MET A 26 -21.57 3.59 4.96
C MET A 26 -21.81 2.07 4.78
N PRO A 27 -22.92 1.54 5.30
CA PRO A 27 -23.16 0.09 5.37
C PRO A 27 -23.12 -0.60 4.00
N GLU A 28 -23.65 0.04 2.95
CA GLU A 28 -23.66 -0.51 1.59
C GLU A 28 -22.25 -0.68 1.01
N VAL A 29 -21.35 0.26 1.31
CA VAL A 29 -19.96 0.20 0.83
C VAL A 29 -19.21 -0.93 1.52
N VAL A 30 -19.36 -1.06 2.84
CA VAL A 30 -18.74 -2.15 3.60
C VAL A 30 -19.27 -3.50 3.12
N HIS A 31 -20.58 -3.62 2.92
CA HIS A 31 -21.19 -4.84 2.39
C HIS A 31 -20.65 -5.20 1.00
N LYS A 32 -20.57 -4.22 0.10
CA LYS A 32 -20.03 -4.44 -1.25
C LYS A 32 -18.55 -4.82 -1.22
N LEU A 33 -17.74 -4.18 -0.38
CA LEU A 33 -16.33 -4.53 -0.20
C LEU A 33 -16.16 -5.93 0.38
N GLY A 34 -16.99 -6.33 1.35
CA GLY A 34 -16.97 -7.68 1.92
C GLY A 34 -17.41 -8.77 0.93
N THR A 35 -18.29 -8.42 -0.03
CA THR A 35 -18.82 -9.38 -1.01
C THR A 35 -17.95 -9.48 -2.27
N VAL A 36 -17.46 -8.35 -2.76
CA VAL A 36 -16.77 -8.24 -4.07
C VAL A 36 -15.27 -8.02 -3.93
N GLY A 37 -14.82 -7.47 -2.81
CA GLY A 37 -13.43 -7.06 -2.60
C GLY A 37 -13.08 -5.75 -3.30
N ALA A 38 -11.78 -5.50 -3.45
CA ALA A 38 -11.23 -4.31 -4.10
C ALA A 38 -10.09 -4.70 -5.06
N ILE A 39 -9.98 -3.98 -6.18
CA ILE A 39 -8.86 -4.08 -7.12
C ILE A 39 -7.96 -2.87 -6.90
N ILE A 40 -6.70 -3.12 -6.51
CA ILE A 40 -5.69 -2.07 -6.33
C ILE A 40 -4.73 -2.13 -7.52
N LEU A 41 -4.80 -1.10 -8.37
CA LEU A 41 -3.81 -0.94 -9.45
C LEU A 41 -2.58 -0.23 -8.92
N VAL A 42 -1.46 -0.94 -8.80
CA VAL A 42 -0.17 -0.36 -8.47
C VAL A 42 0.58 -0.03 -9.75
N ARG A 43 1.02 1.22 -9.90
CA ARG A 43 1.91 1.64 -10.98
C ARG A 43 3.31 1.84 -10.45
N ASN A 44 4.24 1.02 -10.93
CA ASN A 44 5.66 1.17 -10.66
C ASN A 44 6.27 2.27 -11.54
N PRO A 45 7.30 2.96 -11.05
CA PRO A 45 8.15 3.78 -11.89
C PRO A 45 8.83 2.98 -13.00
N ASN A 46 9.31 3.69 -14.02
CA ASN A 46 10.11 3.09 -15.09
C ASN A 46 11.42 2.49 -14.54
N ASP A 47 11.98 1.53 -15.26
CA ASP A 47 13.21 0.79 -14.91
C ASP A 47 14.40 1.70 -14.54
N ASN A 48 14.42 2.94 -15.05
CA ASN A 48 15.51 3.92 -14.83
C ASN A 48 15.19 4.96 -13.75
N ALA A 49 14.15 4.76 -12.94
CA ALA A 49 13.77 5.69 -11.89
C ALA A 49 14.88 5.84 -10.83
N SER A 50 15.19 7.07 -10.46
CA SER A 50 16.22 7.33 -9.43
C SER A 50 15.72 6.89 -8.06
N MET A 51 16.63 6.47 -7.17
CA MET A 51 16.32 6.14 -5.76
C MET A 51 15.68 7.29 -4.96
N LYS A 52 15.58 8.50 -5.53
CA LYS A 52 14.89 9.64 -4.92
C LYS A 52 13.37 9.59 -5.12
N GLU A 53 12.86 8.68 -5.95
CA GLU A 53 11.42 8.47 -6.07
C GLU A 53 10.91 7.64 -4.89
N PHE A 54 9.83 8.11 -4.26
CA PHE A 54 9.21 7.44 -3.11
C PHE A 54 8.68 6.04 -3.43
N ARG A 55 8.52 5.71 -4.72
CA ARG A 55 7.99 4.44 -5.20
C ARG A 55 9.12 3.54 -5.67
N ARG A 56 9.03 2.26 -5.31
CA ARG A 56 9.97 1.23 -5.77
C ARG A 56 9.63 0.79 -7.20
N THR A 57 10.66 0.58 -8.03
CA THR A 57 10.50 -0.10 -9.33
C THR A 57 10.07 -1.56 -9.14
N TRP A 58 9.65 -2.26 -10.19
CA TRP A 58 9.26 -3.68 -10.03
C TRP A 58 10.47 -4.55 -9.65
N GLN A 59 11.67 -4.22 -10.15
CA GLN A 59 12.91 -4.91 -9.78
C GLN A 59 13.20 -4.82 -8.28
N GLN A 60 12.97 -3.64 -7.70
CA GLN A 60 13.19 -3.40 -6.27
C GLN A 60 12.12 -4.04 -5.37
N ILE A 61 10.93 -4.32 -5.90
CA ILE A 61 9.85 -5.00 -5.16
C ILE A 61 10.01 -6.51 -5.24
N LEU A 62 10.35 -7.02 -6.43
CA LEU A 62 10.42 -8.45 -6.72
C LEU A 62 11.84 -9.01 -6.59
N GLU A 63 12.82 -8.16 -6.30
CA GLU A 63 14.23 -8.50 -6.08
C GLU A 63 14.88 -9.28 -7.24
N THR A 64 14.45 -9.00 -8.48
CA THR A 64 14.99 -9.61 -9.70
C THR A 64 15.05 -8.61 -10.85
N GLU A 65 16.00 -8.84 -11.76
CA GLU A 65 16.16 -8.09 -13.04
C GLU A 65 15.56 -8.86 -14.23
N ASP A 66 15.18 -10.14 -14.04
CA ASP A 66 14.60 -10.96 -15.11
C ASP A 66 13.07 -10.75 -15.19
N LYS A 67 12.62 -10.13 -16.27
CA LYS A 67 11.18 -9.90 -16.56
C LYS A 67 10.38 -11.19 -16.71
N VAL A 68 11.00 -12.30 -17.09
CA VAL A 68 10.33 -13.60 -17.22
C VAL A 68 10.13 -14.23 -15.85
N GLU A 69 11.13 -14.14 -14.98
CA GLU A 69 11.03 -14.57 -13.58
C GLU A 69 10.00 -13.74 -12.82
N ALA A 70 10.06 -12.41 -12.94
CA ALA A 70 9.16 -11.48 -12.27
C ALA A 70 7.67 -11.72 -12.58
N LYS A 71 7.33 -12.23 -13.78
CA LYS A 71 5.94 -12.52 -14.18
C LYS A 71 5.38 -13.81 -13.58
N LYS A 72 6.22 -14.66 -13.00
CA LYS A 72 5.81 -15.91 -12.36
C LYS A 72 5.48 -15.72 -10.87
N LEU A 73 5.92 -14.60 -10.29
CA LEU A 73 5.65 -14.17 -8.92
C LEU A 73 4.29 -13.46 -8.85
#